data_AF-A0A972UQW9-F1
#
_entry.id   AF-A0A972UQW9-F1
#
_cell.length_a   1.000
_cell.length_b   1.000
_cell.length_c   1.000
_cell.angle_alpha   90.00
_cell.angle_beta   90.00
_cell.angle_gamma   90.00
#
_symmetry.space_group_name_H-M   'P 1'
#
loop_
_entity.id
_entity.type
_entity.pdbx_description
1 polymer ?
#
loop_
_entity_poly.entity_id
_entity_poly.type
_entity_poly.pdbx_seq_one_letter_code
_entity_poly.pdbx_strand_id
1 'polypeptide(L)'
;MIWTMFMYPSSRKRPAHFGPFPLESLPRDPSVVALESARTPRVPERRASRNDLLTVAVDRYSDVYSQFVTGEVAAQIAPLPDDLERRSIDAKGICYFMDASQVGIC
;
A
#
# COMPACT_ATOMS: atom_id res chain seq x y z
N MET A 1 -32.46 -11.61 -28.36
CA MET A 1 -31.01 -11.81 -28.06
C MET A 1 -30.40 -10.45 -27.80
N ILE A 2 -30.37 -10.01 -26.54
CA ILE A 2 -29.69 -8.77 -26.15
C ILE A 2 -28.22 -9.14 -25.95
N TRP A 3 -27.36 -8.70 -26.86
CA TRP A 3 -25.91 -8.76 -26.71
C TRP A 3 -25.50 -7.71 -25.67
N THR A 4 -25.24 -8.13 -24.44
CA THR A 4 -24.53 -7.30 -23.46
C THR A 4 -23.07 -7.20 -23.90
N MET A 5 -22.70 -6.07 -24.52
CA MET A 5 -21.31 -5.70 -24.74
C MET A 5 -20.68 -5.35 -23.38
N PHE A 6 -20.08 -6.32 -22.72
CA PHE A 6 -19.31 -6.08 -21.50
C PHE A 6 -17.93 -5.53 -21.91
N MET A 7 -17.78 -4.21 -21.93
CA MET A 7 -16.48 -3.56 -22.10
C MET A 7 -15.63 -3.83 -20.85
N TYR A 8 -14.55 -4.59 -21.00
CA TYR A 8 -13.55 -4.73 -19.95
C TYR A 8 -12.45 -3.69 -20.15
N PRO A 9 -12.03 -2.95 -19.10
CA PRO A 9 -10.89 -2.07 -19.21
C PRO A 9 -9.63 -2.90 -19.51
N SER A 10 -8.68 -2.30 -20.25
CA SER A 10 -7.39 -2.95 -20.55
C SER A 10 -6.64 -3.39 -19.30
N SER A 11 -6.91 -2.75 -18.16
CA SER A 11 -6.36 -3.10 -16.84
C SER A 11 -6.72 -4.51 -16.38
N ARG A 12 -7.73 -5.18 -16.95
CA ARG A 12 -8.06 -6.57 -16.61
C ARG A 12 -6.90 -7.55 -16.79
N LYS A 13 -5.99 -7.28 -17.73
CA LYS A 13 -4.81 -8.11 -18.00
C LYS A 13 -3.62 -7.75 -17.12
N ARG A 14 -3.69 -6.65 -16.36
CA ARG A 14 -2.62 -6.17 -15.50
C ARG A 14 -2.63 -6.97 -14.19
N PRO A 15 -1.50 -7.58 -13.78
CA PRO A 15 -1.41 -8.22 -12.48
C PRO A 15 -1.68 -7.23 -11.34
N ALA A 16 -2.46 -7.64 -10.33
CA ALA A 16 -2.93 -6.75 -9.28
C ALA A 16 -1.79 -6.06 -8.49
N HIS A 17 -0.66 -6.74 -8.29
CA HIS A 17 0.50 -6.21 -7.58
C HIS A 17 1.20 -5.04 -8.27
N PHE A 18 0.83 -4.71 -9.52
CA PHE A 18 1.30 -3.51 -10.20
C PHE A 18 0.45 -2.27 -9.93
N GLY A 19 -0.70 -2.41 -9.25
CA GLY A 19 -1.55 -1.28 -8.87
C GLY A 19 -2.20 -0.53 -10.04
N PRO A 20 -2.89 0.58 -9.74
CA PRO A 20 -3.62 1.36 -10.75
C PRO A 20 -2.72 2.26 -11.60
N PHE A 21 -1.53 2.63 -11.11
CA PHE A 21 -0.60 3.52 -11.81
C PHE A 21 0.57 2.75 -12.45
N PRO A 22 1.09 3.17 -13.61
CA PRO A 22 2.17 2.48 -14.32
C PRO A 22 3.55 2.78 -13.72
N LEU A 23 3.76 2.47 -12.43
CA LEU A 23 5.01 2.77 -11.71
C LEU A 23 6.24 2.04 -12.29
N GLU A 24 6.04 0.94 -13.03
CA GLU A 24 7.09 0.24 -13.76
C GLU A 24 7.67 1.03 -14.94
N SER A 25 6.96 2.05 -15.42
CA SER A 25 7.44 2.95 -16.47
C SER A 25 8.35 4.07 -15.96
N LEU A 26 8.41 4.27 -14.64
CA LEU A 26 9.25 5.28 -14.03
C LEU A 26 10.72 4.83 -14.00
N PRO A 27 11.68 5.72 -14.30
CA PRO A 27 13.10 5.38 -14.22
C PRO A 27 13.48 5.03 -12.78
N ARG A 28 14.29 3.98 -12.61
CA ARG A 28 14.82 3.55 -11.32
C ARG A 28 16.32 3.76 -11.29
N ASP A 29 16.80 4.41 -10.23
CA ASP A 29 18.21 4.68 -10.01
C ASP A 29 18.64 4.14 -8.63
N PRO A 30 19.45 3.07 -8.57
CA PRO A 30 19.96 2.51 -7.31
C PRO A 30 20.77 3.52 -6.49
N SER A 31 21.43 4.49 -7.13
CA SER A 31 22.24 5.50 -6.43
C SER A 31 21.37 6.47 -5.62
N VAL A 32 20.19 6.81 -6.15
CA VAL A 32 19.19 7.63 -5.44
C VAL A 32 18.64 6.86 -4.25
N VAL A 33 18.36 5.55 -4.40
CA VAL A 33 17.87 4.72 -3.28
C VAL A 33 18.86 4.70 -2.12
N ALA A 34 20.15 4.52 -2.40
CA ALA A 34 21.20 4.55 -1.37
C ALA A 34 21.33 5.93 -0.69
N LEU A 35 21.14 7.01 -1.46
CA LEU A 35 21.18 8.36 -0.92
C LEU A 35 19.96 8.66 -0.03
N GLU A 36 18.76 8.25 -0.44
CA GLU A 36 17.53 8.44 0.35
C GLU A 36 17.54 7.60 1.63
N SER A 37 18.05 6.35 1.58
CA SER A 37 18.12 5.49 2.78
C SER A 37 19.09 5.99 3.84
N ALA A 38 20.10 6.77 3.44
CA ALA A 38 21.06 7.39 4.35
C ALA A 38 20.53 8.69 5.00
N ARG A 39 19.40 9.24 4.55
CA ARG A 39 18.85 10.48 5.11
C ARG A 39 18.21 10.23 6.47
N THR A 40 18.35 11.21 7.37
CA THR A 40 17.62 11.19 8.65
C THR A 40 16.10 11.25 8.38
N PRO A 41 15.30 10.36 9.00
CA PRO A 41 13.85 10.40 8.87
C PRO A 41 13.30 11.78 9.25
N ARG A 42 12.52 12.37 8.34
CA ARG A 42 11.85 13.64 8.63
C ARG A 42 10.65 13.36 9.53
N VAL A 43 10.59 14.03 10.68
CA VAL A 43 9.36 14.04 11.49
C VAL A 43 8.31 14.81 10.71
N PRO A 44 7.15 14.21 10.40
CA PRO A 44 6.09 14.92 9.69
C PRO A 44 5.62 16.12 10.52
N GLU A 45 5.49 17.28 9.88
CA GLU A 45 4.87 18.43 10.52
C GLU A 45 3.41 18.11 10.81
N ARG A 46 3.07 17.94 12.10
CA ARG A 46 1.68 17.82 12.51
C ARG A 46 1.03 19.18 12.35
N ARG A 47 0.20 19.32 11.32
CA ARG A 47 -0.63 20.51 11.13
C ARG A 47 -1.51 20.69 12.37
N ALA A 48 -1.73 21.93 12.80
CA ALA A 48 -2.64 22.19 13.92
C ALA A 48 -4.00 21.55 13.63
N SER A 49 -4.48 20.71 14.55
CA SER A 49 -5.80 20.08 14.45
C SER A 49 -6.87 21.18 14.38
N ARG A 50 -7.78 21.05 13.42
CA ARG A 50 -8.96 21.91 13.30
C ARG A 50 -10.10 21.22 14.04
N ASN A 51 -10.88 21.97 14.81
CA ASN A 51 -12.03 21.40 15.51
C ASN A 51 -13.30 21.38 14.64
N ASP A 52 -13.18 20.91 13.40
CA ASP A 52 -14.33 20.67 12.53
C ASP A 52 -14.81 19.22 12.63
N LEU A 53 -16.08 18.97 12.26
CA LEU A 53 -16.73 17.67 12.46
C LEU A 53 -16.01 16.52 11.75
N LEU A 54 -15.44 16.78 10.55
CA LEU A 54 -14.71 15.76 9.80
C LEU A 54 -13.40 15.41 10.51
N THR A 55 -12.65 16.41 10.97
CA THR A 55 -11.39 16.19 11.69
C THR A 55 -11.64 15.38 12.97
N VAL A 56 -12.66 15.73 13.76
CA VAL A 56 -13.03 14.98 14.98
C VAL A 56 -13.38 13.52 14.66
N ALA A 57 -14.12 13.27 13.57
CA ALA A 57 -14.46 11.91 13.16
C ALA A 57 -13.22 11.13 12.71
N VAL A 58 -12.37 11.72 11.87
CA VAL A 58 -11.14 11.07 11.36
C VAL A 58 -10.16 10.77 12.48
N ASP A 59 -9.94 11.72 13.40
CA ASP A 59 -9.04 11.55 14.55
C ASP A 59 -9.51 10.37 15.42
N ARG A 60 -10.82 10.28 15.71
CA ARG A 60 -11.38 9.18 16.50
C ARG A 60 -11.10 7.80 15.89
N TYR A 61 -11.33 7.62 14.59
CA TYR A 61 -11.07 6.33 13.94
C TYR A 61 -9.58 6.05 13.81
N SER A 62 -8.77 7.07 13.55
CA SER A 62 -7.30 6.95 13.51
C SER A 62 -6.75 6.48 14.86
N ASP A 63 -7.26 7.02 15.97
CA ASP A 63 -6.88 6.60 17.32
C ASP A 63 -7.24 5.13 17.57
N VAL A 64 -8.45 4.69 17.18
CA VAL A 64 -8.85 3.28 17.29
C VAL A 64 -7.93 2.37 16.49
N TYR A 65 -7.63 2.70 15.22
CA TYR A 65 -6.76 1.87 14.38
C TYR A 65 -5.30 1.85 14.86
N SER A 66 -4.82 2.94 15.45
CA SER A 66 -3.45 3.04 15.98
C SER A 66 -3.14 1.98 17.05
N GLN A 67 -4.18 1.51 17.76
CA GLN A 67 -4.08 0.47 18.78
C GLN A 67 -3.71 -0.90 18.20
N PHE A 68 -3.92 -1.12 16.90
CA PHE A 68 -3.70 -2.40 16.22
C PHE A 68 -2.45 -2.42 15.33
N VAL A 69 -1.64 -1.35 15.32
CA VAL A 69 -0.41 -1.27 14.50
C VAL A 69 0.62 -2.32 14.93
N THR A 70 0.66 -2.62 16.23
CA THR A 70 1.50 -3.67 16.81
C THR A 70 0.63 -4.66 17.58
N GLY A 71 1.06 -5.91 17.67
CA GLY A 71 0.33 -6.92 18.42
C GLY A 71 1.16 -8.18 18.63
N GLU A 72 0.54 -9.17 19.26
CA GLU A 72 1.15 -10.48 19.46
C GLU A 72 1.31 -11.21 18.12
N VAL A 73 2.50 -11.77 17.89
CA VAL A 73 2.77 -12.58 16.71
C VAL A 73 2.11 -13.95 16.90
N ALA A 74 1.38 -14.42 15.89
CA ALA A 74 0.77 -15.75 15.93
C ALA A 74 1.84 -16.84 16.10
N ALA A 75 1.59 -17.81 16.99
CA ALA A 75 2.51 -18.93 17.22
C ALA A 75 2.63 -19.89 16.03
N GLN A 76 1.59 -19.94 15.19
CA GLN A 76 1.56 -20.77 13.99
C GLN A 76 2.03 -19.96 12.78
N ILE A 77 2.95 -20.54 12.02
CA ILE A 77 3.42 -19.97 10.76
C ILE A 77 2.43 -20.35 9.66
N ALA A 78 1.91 -19.35 8.95
CA ALA A 78 1.07 -19.58 7.78
C ALA A 78 1.89 -20.28 6.68
N PRO A 79 1.26 -21.14 5.83
CA PRO A 79 1.95 -21.87 4.76
C PRO A 79 2.33 -20.94 3.60
N LEU A 80 3.26 -20.01 3.84
CA LEU A 80 3.75 -19.04 2.87
C LEU A 80 4.88 -19.65 2.03
N PRO A 81 4.91 -19.44 0.70
CA PRO A 81 6.03 -19.85 -0.15
C PRO A 81 7.36 -19.27 0.34
N ASP A 82 8.48 -19.98 0.22
CA ASP A 82 9.80 -19.44 0.62
C ASP A 82 10.33 -18.38 -0.34
N ASP A 83 9.83 -18.37 -1.58
CA ASP A 83 10.19 -17.38 -2.58
C ASP A 83 9.78 -15.96 -2.18
N LEU A 84 10.78 -15.10 -1.98
CA LEU A 84 10.59 -13.70 -1.61
C LEU A 84 9.92 -12.90 -2.73
N GLU A 85 10.14 -13.26 -3.99
CA GLU A 85 9.46 -12.59 -5.11
C GLU A 85 7.95 -12.82 -5.02
N ARG A 86 7.53 -14.07 -4.82
CA ARG A 86 6.12 -14.40 -4.59
C ARG A 86 5.54 -13.69 -3.37
N ARG A 87 6.23 -13.66 -2.23
CA ARG A 87 5.77 -12.91 -1.05
C ARG A 87 5.63 -11.42 -1.33
N SER A 88 6.53 -10.85 -2.12
CA SER A 88 6.47 -9.43 -2.52
C SER A 88 5.24 -9.13 -3.38
N ILE A 89 4.85 -10.06 -4.25
CA ILE A 89 3.65 -9.97 -5.09
C ILE A 89 2.40 -10.02 -4.21
N ASP A 90 2.33 -10.98 -3.28
CA ASP A 90 1.17 -11.15 -2.40
C ASP A 90 1.01 -9.96 -1.44
N ALA A 91 2.11 -9.45 -0.87
CA ALA A 91 2.12 -8.26 -0.01
C ALA A 91 1.65 -7.00 -0.76
N LYS A 92 2.15 -6.75 -1.98
CA LYS A 92 1.65 -5.64 -2.80
C LYS A 92 0.18 -5.84 -3.18
N GLY A 93 -0.21 -7.07 -3.48
CA GLY A 93 -1.58 -7.44 -3.82
C GLY A 93 -2.57 -7.08 -2.73
N ILE A 94 -2.28 -7.42 -1.47
CA ILE A 94 -3.17 -7.09 -0.34
C ILE A 94 -3.23 -5.57 -0.09
N CYS A 95 -2.12 -4.85 -0.22
CA CYS A 95 -2.12 -3.39 -0.09
C CYS A 95 -3.02 -2.73 -1.15
N TYR A 96 -2.94 -3.15 -2.41
CA TYR A 96 -3.82 -2.63 -3.46
C TYR A 96 -5.27 -3.08 -3.30
N PHE A 97 -5.52 -4.27 -2.76
CA PHE A 97 -6.87 -4.71 -2.39
C PHE A 97 -7.48 -3.81 -1.30
N MET A 98 -6.66 -3.24 -0.42
CA MET A 98 -7.05 -2.25 0.60
C MET A 98 -6.96 -0.79 0.10
N ASP A 99 -7.04 -0.57 -1.22
CA ASP A 99 -7.06 0.75 -1.86
C ASP A 99 -5.81 1.61 -1.65
N ALA A 100 -4.65 1.01 -1.37
CA ALA A 100 -3.39 1.75 -1.40
C ALA A 100 -3.16 2.36 -2.79
N SER A 101 -2.82 3.65 -2.85
CA SER A 101 -2.58 4.32 -4.13
C SER A 101 -1.27 3.85 -4.78
N GLN A 102 -0.22 3.61 -3.99
CA GLN A 102 1.10 3.16 -4.44
C GLN A 102 1.73 2.28 -3.35
N VAL A 103 2.50 1.27 -3.76
CA VAL A 103 3.16 0.33 -2.83
C VAL A 103 4.59 0.04 -3.28
N GLY A 104 5.54 0.19 -2.36
CA GLY A 104 6.95 -0.16 -2.52
C GLY A 104 7.43 -1.09 -1.39
N ILE A 105 8.55 -1.78 -1.60
CA ILE A 105 9.22 -2.62 -0.60
C ILE A 105 10.71 -2.27 -0.69
N CYS A 106 11.37 -2.08 0.46
CA CYS A 106 12.78 -1.71 0.59
C CYS A 106 13.45 -2.49 1.72
#